data_AF-I4ERZ9-F1
#
_entry.id   AF-I4ERZ9-F1
#
_cell.length_a   1.000
_cell.length_b   1.000
_cell.length_c   1.000
_cell.angle_alpha   90.00
_cell.angle_beta   90.00
_cell.angle_gamma   90.00
#
_symmetry.space_group_name_H-M   'P 1'
#
loop_
_entity.id
_entity.type
_entity.pdbx_description
1 polymer ?
#
loop_
_entity_poly.entity_id
_entity_poly.type
_entity_poly.pdbx_seq_one_letter_code
_entity_poly.pdbx_strand_id
1 'polypeptide(L)'
;MKSFDLTTPDGQRVQVKTRVVSVPVRNSQLQTSVFRSWDFERAAFVLLRDIDYKVHRAVLVPVDVVREKARHADHVNGWRVSMTSDLLDHLDAEDFTAAARRAAATA
;
A
#
# COMPACT_ATOMS: atom_id res chain seq x y z
N MET A 1 8.59 18.80 -0.34
CA MET A 1 7.22 18.27 -0.16
C MET A 1 7.34 16.89 0.47
N LYS A 2 6.59 16.58 1.53
CA LYS A 2 6.70 15.32 2.26
C LYS A 2 6.23 14.15 1.38
N SER A 3 7.05 13.10 1.28
CA SER A 3 6.90 11.93 0.39
C SER A 3 6.47 10.66 1.11
N PHE A 4 6.18 10.75 2.41
CA PHE A 4 5.87 9.64 3.29
C PHE A 4 4.92 10.10 4.40
N ASP A 5 4.23 9.17 5.05
CA ASP A 5 3.22 9.49 6.06
C ASP A 5 3.81 9.42 7.47
N LEU A 6 4.61 8.38 7.75
CA LEU A 6 5.19 8.10 9.06
C LEU A 6 6.66 7.69 8.99
N THR A 7 7.33 7.80 10.13
CA THR A 7 8.64 7.18 10.38
C THR A 7 8.50 6.10 11.44
N THR A 8 9.15 4.97 11.22
CA THR A 8 9.26 3.87 12.18
C THR A 8 10.31 4.20 13.26
N PRO A 9 10.34 3.47 14.40
CA PRO A 9 11.33 3.69 15.46
C PRO A 9 12.80 3.52 15.01
N ASP A 10 13.05 2.67 14.01
CA ASP A 10 14.35 2.47 13.38
C ASP A 10 14.67 3.51 12.28
N GLY A 11 13.80 4.52 12.10
CA GLY A 11 14.04 5.67 11.23
C GLY A 11 13.59 5.49 9.78
N GLN A 12 12.96 4.37 9.41
CA GLN A 12 12.45 4.17 8.06
C GLN A 12 11.21 5.02 7.80
N ARG A 13 11.16 5.67 6.65
CA ARG A 13 10.01 6.42 6.16
C ARG A 13 9.09 5.50 5.40
N VAL A 14 7.81 5.55 5.75
CA VAL A 14 6.77 4.70 5.17
C VAL A 14 5.70 5.56 4.53
N GLN A 15 5.40 5.30 3.26
CA GLN A 15 4.22 5.84 2.57
C GLN A 15 3.08 4.81 2.63
N VAL A 16 1.92 5.21 3.14
CA VAL A 16 0.73 4.38 3.24
C VAL A 16 -0.20 4.66 2.06
N LYS A 17 -0.71 3.59 1.45
CA LYS A 17 -1.80 3.64 0.47
C LYS A 17 -2.87 2.64 0.85
N THR A 18 -4.11 3.11 0.91
CA THR A 18 -5.25 2.31 1.34
C THR A 18 -6.30 2.26 0.24
N ARG A 19 -6.96 1.11 0.08
CA ARG A 19 -8.13 0.94 -0.80
C ARG A 19 -9.23 0.17 -0.08
N VAL A 20 -10.47 0.56 -0.37
CA VAL A 20 -11.67 -0.19 0.03
C VAL A 20 -12.06 -1.10 -1.14
N VAL A 21 -12.27 -2.39 -0.85
CA VAL A 21 -12.48 -3.46 -1.84
C VAL A 21 -13.68 -4.32 -1.45
N SER A 22 -14.33 -4.90 -2.45
CA SER A 22 -15.29 -5.98 -2.23
C SER A 22 -14.56 -7.30 -1.95
N VAL A 23 -15.27 -8.29 -1.42
CA VAL A 23 -14.76 -9.67 -1.31
C VAL A 23 -15.74 -10.59 -2.06
N PRO A 24 -15.38 -11.14 -3.24
CA PRO A 24 -14.05 -11.12 -3.87
C PRO A 24 -13.63 -9.74 -4.41
N VAL A 25 -12.31 -9.51 -4.46
CA VAL A 25 -11.70 -8.24 -4.88
C VAL A 25 -11.81 -8.04 -6.38
N ARG A 26 -12.17 -6.82 -6.81
CA ARG A 26 -12.20 -6.43 -8.23
C ARG A 26 -10.96 -5.63 -8.59
N ASN A 27 -10.35 -5.91 -9.74
CA ASN A 27 -9.14 -5.22 -10.20
C ASN A 27 -9.28 -3.68 -10.26
N SER A 28 -10.45 -3.17 -10.61
CA SER A 28 -10.73 -1.72 -10.65
C SER A 28 -10.65 -1.04 -9.27
N GLN A 29 -10.71 -1.80 -8.18
CA GLN A 29 -10.63 -1.26 -6.81
C GLN A 29 -9.19 -1.15 -6.29
N LEU A 30 -8.22 -1.77 -6.98
CA LEU A 30 -6.83 -1.92 -6.51
C LEU A 30 -5.91 -0.76 -6.87
N GLN A 31 -6.35 0.16 -7.73
CA GLN A 31 -5.54 1.29 -8.16
C GLN A 31 -5.36 2.30 -7.03
N THR A 32 -4.12 2.62 -6.67
CA THR A 32 -3.83 3.65 -5.66
C THR A 32 -3.88 5.06 -6.25
N SER A 33 -3.86 6.08 -5.38
CA SER A 33 -3.40 7.40 -5.81
C SER A 33 -1.94 7.33 -6.29
N VAL A 34 -1.55 8.22 -7.20
CA VAL A 34 -0.20 8.19 -7.79
C VAL A 34 0.89 8.51 -6.76
N PHE A 35 2.06 7.91 -6.96
CA PHE A 35 3.30 8.29 -6.31
C PHE A 35 3.96 9.42 -7.09
N ARG A 36 4.46 10.44 -6.39
CA ARG A 36 5.12 11.62 -7.01
C ARG A 36 6.60 11.74 -6.64
N SER A 37 7.04 10.93 -5.68
CA SER A 37 8.41 10.83 -5.20
C SER A 37 8.62 9.39 -4.74
N TRP A 38 9.89 8.99 -4.68
CA TRP A 38 10.36 7.70 -4.17
C TRP A 38 11.19 7.88 -2.88
N ASP A 39 11.10 9.05 -2.25
CA ASP A 39 11.87 9.41 -1.07
C ASP A 39 11.25 8.82 0.21
N PHE A 40 11.21 7.49 0.26
CA PHE A 40 10.77 6.64 1.37
C PHE A 40 11.36 5.24 1.19
N GLU A 41 11.46 4.46 2.26
CA GLU A 41 12.10 3.14 2.22
C GLU A 41 11.09 1.99 1.98
N ARG A 42 9.85 2.19 2.41
CA ARG A 42 8.76 1.18 2.32
C ARG A 42 7.41 1.81 1.98
N ALA A 43 6.56 1.07 1.27
CA ALA A 43 5.16 1.40 1.12
C ALA A 43 4.28 0.41 1.89
N ALA A 44 3.38 0.91 2.73
CA ALA A 44 2.35 0.11 3.36
C ALA A 44 1.09 0.11 2.50
N PHE A 45 0.67 -1.07 2.05
CA PHE A 45 -0.53 -1.27 1.24
C PHE A 45 -1.61 -1.94 2.09
N VAL A 46 -2.73 -1.24 2.32
CA VAL A 46 -3.84 -1.72 3.15
C VAL A 46 -5.13 -1.83 2.36
N LEU A 47 -5.71 -3.03 2.31
CA LEU A 47 -7.03 -3.28 1.77
C LEU A 47 -8.04 -3.39 2.92
N LEU A 48 -9.12 -2.61 2.84
CA LEU A 48 -10.26 -2.66 3.76
C LEU A 48 -11.48 -3.24 3.05
N ARG A 49 -12.29 -4.01 3.77
CA ARG A 49 -13.57 -4.50 3.22
C ARG A 49 -14.57 -3.36 3.10
N ASP A 50 -15.33 -3.34 2.01
CA ASP A 50 -16.38 -2.34 1.76
C ASP A 50 -17.59 -2.45 2.69
N ILE A 51 -17.87 -3.64 3.23
CA ILE A 51 -19.02 -3.88 4.12
C ILE A 51 -18.83 -3.38 5.55
N ASP A 52 -17.61 -3.41 6.08
CA ASP A 52 -17.36 -3.16 7.51
C ASP A 52 -16.01 -2.52 7.81
N TYR A 53 -15.26 -2.11 6.78
CA TYR A 53 -13.96 -1.47 6.87
C TYR A 53 -12.90 -2.27 7.66
N LYS A 54 -13.15 -3.56 7.93
CA LYS A 54 -12.13 -4.41 8.55
C LYS A 54 -10.99 -4.63 7.58
N VAL A 55 -9.79 -4.73 8.13
CA VAL A 55 -8.56 -5.01 7.38
C VAL A 55 -8.70 -6.36 6.67
N HIS A 56 -8.81 -6.31 5.34
CA HIS A 56 -8.79 -7.48 4.48
C HIS A 56 -7.36 -8.00 4.33
N ARG A 57 -6.41 -7.10 4.02
CA ARG A 57 -5.00 -7.41 3.81
C ARG A 57 -4.13 -6.19 4.13
N ALA A 58 -2.95 -6.38 4.71
CA ALA A 58 -2.00 -5.31 4.94
C ALA A 58 -0.56 -5.82 4.76
N VAL A 59 0.19 -5.20 3.86
CA VAL A 59 1.57 -5.61 3.54
C VAL A 59 2.50 -4.40 3.43
N LEU A 60 3.76 -4.59 3.84
CA LEU A 60 4.82 -3.61 3.73
C LEU A 60 5.76 -4.03 2.60
N VAL A 61 5.97 -3.16 1.61
CA VAL A 61 6.72 -3.49 0.39
C VAL A 61 7.91 -2.53 0.21
N PRO A 62 9.13 -3.02 -0.08
CA PRO A 62 10.28 -2.20 -0.43
C PRO A 62 10.04 -1.24 -1.60
N VAL A 63 10.53 0.00 -1.49
CA VAL A 63 10.28 1.06 -2.50
C VAL A 63 10.76 0.69 -3.90
N ASP A 64 11.85 -0.07 -4.03
CA ASP A 64 12.40 -0.57 -5.27
C ASP A 64 11.42 -1.52 -5.97
N VAL A 65 10.83 -2.47 -5.23
CA VAL A 65 9.77 -3.35 -5.73
C VAL A 65 8.56 -2.52 -6.18
N VAL A 66 8.12 -1.56 -5.36
CA VAL A 66 6.98 -0.70 -5.72
C VAL A 66 7.25 0.08 -7.01
N ARG A 67 8.46 0.60 -7.16
CA ARG A 67 8.89 1.37 -8.33
C ARG A 67 8.96 0.50 -9.59
N GLU A 68 9.43 -0.74 -9.48
CA GLU A 68 9.43 -1.71 -10.60
C GLU A 68 8.02 -2.00 -11.11
N LYS A 69 7.06 -2.18 -10.19
CA LYS A 69 5.65 -2.44 -10.52
C LYS A 69 4.88 -1.19 -10.96
N ALA A 70 5.49 -0.01 -10.87
CA ALA A 70 4.84 1.25 -11.21
C ALA A 70 4.75 1.50 -12.72
N ARG A 71 3.77 2.29 -13.13
CA ARG A 71 3.60 2.75 -14.51
C ARG A 71 3.45 4.26 -14.52
N HIS A 72 4.24 4.94 -15.35
CA HIS A 72 4.13 6.39 -15.48
C HIS A 72 2.77 6.79 -16.07
N ALA A 73 2.26 7.93 -15.61
CA ALA A 73 0.95 8.44 -15.95
C ALA A 73 1.06 9.92 -16.32
N ASP A 74 1.29 10.18 -17.61
CA ASP A 74 1.58 11.52 -18.14
C ASP A 74 0.53 12.56 -17.73
N HIS A 75 -0.76 12.21 -17.85
CA HIS A 75 -1.88 13.12 -17.57
C HIS A 75 -1.88 13.68 -16.13
N VAL A 76 -1.37 12.92 -15.16
CA VAL A 76 -1.35 13.34 -13.74
C VAL A 76 0.07 13.58 -13.23
N ASN A 77 1.07 13.48 -14.11
CA ASN A 77 2.50 13.57 -13.84
C ASN A 77 2.91 12.80 -12.57
N GLY A 78 2.79 11.48 -12.63
CA GLY A 78 3.09 10.62 -11.49
C GLY A 78 3.10 9.14 -11.86
N TRP A 79 3.29 8.30 -10.86
CA TRP A 79 3.46 6.86 -11.02
C TRP A 79 2.26 6.11 -10.43
N ARG A 80 1.55 5.37 -11.28
CA ARG A 80 0.43 4.51 -10.88
C ARG A 80 0.95 3.17 -10.42
N VAL A 81 0.43 2.71 -9.29
CA VAL A 81 0.63 1.37 -8.76
C VAL A 81 -0.74 0.76 -8.46
N SER A 82 -0.89 -0.53 -8.70
CA SER A 82 -2.10 -1.27 -8.34
C SER A 82 -1.73 -2.38 -7.35
N MET A 83 -2.55 -2.52 -6.31
CA MET A 83 -2.39 -3.49 -5.22
C MET A 83 -2.78 -4.91 -5.68
N THR A 84 -2.20 -5.38 -6.78
CA THR A 84 -2.42 -6.71 -7.35
C THR A 84 -1.70 -7.78 -6.53
N SER A 85 -2.08 -9.05 -6.69
CA SER A 85 -1.36 -10.17 -6.07
C SER A 85 0.14 -10.17 -6.39
N ASP A 86 0.55 -9.84 -7.61
CA ASP A 86 1.97 -9.73 -8.00
C ASP A 86 2.75 -8.72 -7.14
N LEU A 87 2.10 -7.66 -6.64
CA LEU A 87 2.72 -6.71 -5.70
C LEU A 87 2.55 -7.15 -4.24
N LEU A 88 1.35 -7.59 -3.86
CA LEU A 88 1.02 -7.85 -2.46
C LEU A 88 1.60 -9.18 -1.94
N ASP A 89 1.76 -10.16 -2.83
CA ASP A 89 2.34 -11.49 -2.58
C ASP A 89 3.83 -11.54 -2.97
N HIS A 90 4.46 -10.40 -3.24
CA HIS A 90 5.88 -10.34 -3.61
C HIS A 90 6.76 -10.96 -2.51
N LEU A 91 7.84 -11.64 -2.87
CA LEU A 91 8.71 -12.35 -1.92
C LEU A 91 9.28 -11.43 -0.83
N ASP A 92 9.61 -10.19 -1.21
CA ASP A 92 10.14 -9.17 -0.29
C ASP A 92 9.04 -8.37 0.44
N ALA A 93 7.75 -8.70 0.23
CA ALA A 93 6.66 -8.09 0.97
C ALA A 93 6.52 -8.73 2.36
N GLU A 94 6.40 -7.89 3.39
CA GLU A 94 6.11 -8.34 4.74
C GLU A 94 4.60 -8.26 5.00
N ASP A 95 3.95 -9.40 5.26
CA ASP A 95 2.54 -9.42 5.66
C ASP A 95 2.40 -9.06 7.15
N PHE A 96 1.74 -7.94 7.42
CA PHE A 96 1.40 -7.49 8.78
C PHE A 96 -0.10 -7.45 9.03
N THR A 97 -0.90 -8.15 8.21
CA THR A 97 -2.37 -8.18 8.28
C THR A 97 -2.88 -8.52 9.67
N ALA A 98 -2.28 -9.51 10.35
CA ALA A 98 -2.66 -9.89 11.71
C ALA A 98 -2.40 -8.77 12.73
N ALA A 99 -1.27 -8.07 12.63
CA ALA A 99 -0.93 -6.95 13.50
C ALA A 99 -1.87 -5.76 13.25
N ALA A 100 -2.13 -5.42 11.98
CA ALA A 100 -3.07 -4.37 11.61
C ALA A 100 -4.50 -4.65 12.13
N ARG A 101 -4.97 -5.90 12.03
CA ARG A 101 -6.27 -6.30 12.61
C ARG A 101 -6.33 -6.14 14.12
N ARG A 102 -5.25 -6.50 14.84
CA ARG A 102 -5.20 -6.32 16.30
C ARG A 102 -5.23 -4.83 16.67
N ALA A 103 -4.42 -4.00 16.00
CA ALA A 103 -4.37 -2.56 16.26
C ALA A 103 -5.73 -1.88 15.99
N ALA A 104 -6.40 -2.26 14.90
CA ALA A 104 -7.72 -1.72 14.55
C ALA A 104 -8.83 -2.15 15.53
N ALA A 105 -8.66 -3.25 16.25
CA ALA A 105 -9.64 -3.70 17.25
C ALA A 105 -9.52 -2.97 18.60
N THR A 106 -8.40 -2.27 18.83
CA THR A 106 -8.12 -1.51 20.05
C THR A 106 -8.24 0.00 19.86
N ALA A 107 -8.57 0.45 18.66
CA ALA A 107 -8.70 1.85 18.28
C ALA A 107 -10.11 2.40 18.53
#